data_AF-A0AAV5T0G5-F1
#
_entry.id   AF-A0AAV5T0G5-F1
#
_cell.length_a   1.000
_cell.length_b   1.000
_cell.length_c   1.000
_cell.angle_alpha   90.00
_cell.angle_beta   90.00
_cell.angle_gamma   90.00
#
_symmetry.space_group_name_H-M   'P 1'
#
loop_
_entity.id
_entity.type
_entity.pdbx_description
1 polymer ?
#
loop_
_entity_poly.entity_id
_entity_poly.type
_entity_poly.pdbx_seq_one_letter_code
_entity_poly.pdbx_strand_id
1 'polypeptide(L)'
;QIVHVNLTLMLIIHGTWYTISVVLRLLQIVYEVGWIANYSPGCFPIPEIVIIRVTSYISIVLLLGGVVVERAFATHYVIDYEKKKRRWIATSITLFIFAMSLFISSQIVLGGINGVFFAAAMVAPVCLSLIAFRLLLRRNVRRLAGLNGKLVRRVKRDTYTLSLRLQLRENIWTMQKLNRMASIATPLCLVCLPLLFLPPLFLRDKDQWWILEIIVASNNTVLAAIAPFITVMIVVVFEQVRRMIFPTKFRAEKRKLWLPFSPRLERI
;
A
#
# COMPACT_ATOMS: atom_id res chain seq x y z
N GLN A 1 10.68 0.78 18.22
CA GLN A 1 10.71 1.65 17.02
C GLN A 1 9.45 1.30 16.23
N ILE A 2 8.49 2.23 16.11
CA ILE A 2 7.07 1.88 15.91
C ILE A 2 6.75 1.22 14.55
N VAL A 3 7.62 1.34 13.54
CA VAL A 3 7.41 0.75 12.19
C VAL A 3 8.74 0.18 11.69
N HIS A 4 8.70 -1.08 11.21
CA HIS A 4 9.85 -1.76 10.60
C HIS A 4 10.37 -0.98 9.40
N VAL A 5 11.68 -0.77 9.34
CA VAL A 5 12.38 -0.02 8.28
C VAL A 5 12.03 -0.56 6.89
N ASN A 6 11.86 -1.88 6.78
CA ASN A 6 11.49 -2.56 5.55
C ASN A 6 10.13 -2.08 4.98
N LEU A 7 9.12 -1.96 5.84
CA LEU A 7 7.80 -1.47 5.43
C LEU A 7 7.85 0.01 5.03
N THR A 8 8.58 0.83 5.79
CA THR A 8 8.74 2.25 5.46
C THR A 8 9.44 2.43 4.11
N LEU A 9 10.46 1.61 3.82
CA LEU A 9 11.15 1.61 2.53
C LEU A 9 10.20 1.27 1.38
N MET A 10 9.40 0.21 1.52
CA MET A 10 8.41 -0.17 0.50
C MET A 10 7.41 0.98 0.25
N LEU A 11 6.88 1.59 1.32
CA LEU A 11 5.93 2.70 1.19
C LEU A 11 6.55 3.92 0.49
N ILE A 12 7.81 4.26 0.79
CA ILE A 12 8.51 5.37 0.14
C ILE A 12 8.71 5.07 -1.35
N ILE A 13 9.20 3.88 -1.71
CA ILE A 13 9.46 3.53 -3.11
C ILE A 13 8.16 3.59 -3.93
N HIS A 14 7.09 2.94 -3.47
CA HIS A 14 5.81 2.99 -4.17
C HIS A 14 5.19 4.39 -4.18
N GLY A 15 5.37 5.17 -3.11
CA GLY A 15 4.96 6.57 -3.06
C GLY A 15 5.68 7.44 -4.08
N THR A 16 7.01 7.31 -4.21
CA THR A 16 7.79 8.02 -5.23
C THR A 16 7.38 7.63 -6.64
N TRP A 17 7.14 6.34 -6.87
CA TRP A 17 6.67 5.86 -8.18
C TRP A 17 5.30 6.41 -8.55
N TYR A 18 4.40 6.52 -7.56
CA TYR A 18 3.12 7.18 -7.74
C TYR A 18 3.26 8.66 -8.10
N THR A 19 4.17 9.40 -7.46
CA THR A 19 4.41 10.81 -7.82
C THR A 19 4.91 10.97 -9.26
N ILE A 20 5.77 10.07 -9.74
CA ILE A 20 6.21 10.04 -11.14
C ILE A 20 5.01 9.84 -12.07
N SER A 21 4.10 8.94 -11.74
CA SER A 21 2.87 8.69 -12.51
C SER A 21 1.95 9.91 -12.62
N VAL A 22 1.86 10.72 -11.55
CA VAL A 22 1.10 11.99 -11.59
C VAL A 22 1.72 12.98 -12.57
N VAL A 23 3.05 13.14 -12.54
CA VAL A 23 3.77 14.00 -13.50
C VAL A 23 3.55 13.50 -14.93
N LEU A 24 3.63 12.19 -15.15
CA LEU A 24 3.37 11.58 -16.45
C LEU A 24 1.92 11.79 -16.93
N ARG A 25 0.92 11.86 -16.03
CA ARG A 25 -0.45 12.22 -16.41
C ARG A 25 -0.53 13.64 -16.94
N LEU A 26 0.13 14.60 -16.27
CA LEU A 26 0.17 15.98 -16.73
C LEU A 26 0.80 16.07 -18.12
N LEU A 27 1.89 15.34 -18.34
CA LEU A 27 2.53 15.24 -19.65
C LEU A 27 1.60 14.63 -20.71
N GLN A 28 0.86 13.57 -20.35
CA GLN A 28 -0.12 12.95 -21.26
C GLN A 28 -1.24 13.91 -21.66
N ILE A 29 -1.73 14.75 -20.72
CA ILE A 29 -2.78 15.74 -21.01
C ILE A 29 -2.29 16.77 -22.05
N VAL A 30 -1.02 17.18 -22.00
CA VAL A 30 -0.43 18.08 -23.00
C VAL A 30 -0.50 17.49 -24.41
N TYR A 31 -0.29 16.17 -24.53
CA TYR A 31 -0.44 15.45 -25.80
C TYR A 31 -1.91 15.28 -26.21
N GLU A 32 -2.82 15.00 -25.27
CA GLU A 32 -4.27 14.86 -25.52
C GLU A 32 -4.91 16.18 -25.99
N VAL A 33 -4.47 17.32 -25.46
CA VAL A 33 -4.96 18.66 -25.84
C VAL A 33 -4.39 19.13 -27.20
N GLY A 34 -3.39 18.43 -27.74
CA GLY A 34 -2.78 18.77 -29.02
C GLY A 34 -1.80 19.94 -28.95
N TRP A 35 -1.28 20.28 -27.77
CA TRP A 35 -0.19 21.26 -27.63
C TRP A 35 1.12 20.77 -28.26
N ILE A 36 1.32 19.45 -28.32
CA ILE A 36 2.42 18.82 -29.04
C ILE A 36 1.83 17.96 -30.16
N ALA A 37 2.28 18.20 -31.38
CA ALA A 37 1.81 17.46 -32.55
C ALA A 37 2.21 15.98 -32.44
N ASN A 38 1.24 15.09 -32.58
CA ASN A 38 1.43 13.65 -32.65
C ASN A 38 0.86 13.13 -33.96
N TYR A 39 1.60 12.27 -34.64
CA TYR A 39 1.17 11.68 -35.91
C TYR A 39 0.00 10.69 -35.74
N SER A 40 -0.03 9.95 -34.62
CA SER A 40 -1.09 9.00 -34.29
C SER A 40 -1.09 8.69 -32.79
N PRO A 41 -2.27 8.46 -32.16
CA PRO A 41 -2.37 8.10 -30.74
C PRO A 41 -1.72 6.74 -30.39
N GLY A 42 -1.46 5.89 -31.38
CA GLY A 42 -0.76 4.62 -31.21
C GLY A 42 0.76 4.70 -31.31
N CYS A 43 1.32 5.89 -31.56
CA CYS A 43 2.76 6.07 -31.73
C CYS A 43 3.42 6.60 -30.45
N PHE A 44 4.72 6.32 -30.33
CA PHE A 44 5.57 6.88 -29.28
C PHE A 44 5.39 8.39 -29.19
N PRO A 45 5.26 8.99 -27.99
CA PRO A 45 5.47 8.40 -26.66
C PRO A 45 4.20 8.03 -25.86
N ILE A 46 3.00 8.12 -26.47
CA ILE A 46 1.74 8.02 -25.70
C ILE A 46 1.57 6.62 -25.05
N PRO A 47 1.71 5.50 -25.79
CA PRO A 47 1.54 4.17 -25.19
C PRO A 47 2.53 3.89 -24.05
N GLU A 48 3.77 4.33 -24.16
CA GLU A 48 4.81 4.14 -23.15
C GLU A 48 4.50 4.92 -21.87
N ILE A 49 4.04 6.17 -22.01
CA ILE A 49 3.58 6.98 -20.89
C ILE A 49 2.41 6.28 -20.18
N VAL A 50 1.45 5.74 -20.93
CA VAL A 50 0.31 5.00 -20.38
C VAL A 50 0.77 3.73 -19.65
N ILE A 51 1.71 2.95 -20.21
CA ILE A 51 2.25 1.73 -19.57
C ILE A 51 2.88 2.05 -18.22
N ILE A 52 3.74 3.08 -18.15
CA ILE A 52 4.42 3.46 -16.91
C ILE A 52 3.40 3.91 -15.85
N ARG A 53 2.38 4.67 -16.27
CA ARG A 53 1.31 5.10 -15.38
C ARG A 53 0.49 3.92 -14.86
N VAL A 54 0.03 3.02 -15.73
CA VAL A 54 -0.73 1.84 -15.35
C VAL A 54 0.08 0.91 -14.45
N THR A 55 1.39 0.75 -14.70
CA THR A 55 2.32 0.05 -13.82
C THR A 55 2.27 0.60 -12.40
N SER A 56 2.26 1.93 -12.24
CA SER A 56 2.22 2.55 -10.91
C SER A 56 0.95 2.21 -10.13
N TYR A 57 -0.22 2.27 -10.78
CA TYR A 57 -1.50 1.96 -10.14
C TYR A 57 -1.56 0.49 -9.73
N ILE A 58 -1.16 -0.41 -10.63
CA ILE A 58 -1.10 -1.85 -10.34
C ILE A 58 -0.13 -2.14 -9.18
N SER A 59 1.02 -1.46 -9.14
CA SER A 59 2.01 -1.64 -8.07
C SER A 59 1.45 -1.26 -6.69
N ILE A 60 0.62 -0.21 -6.62
CA ILE A 60 -0.03 0.21 -5.37
C ILE A 60 -1.11 -0.79 -4.94
N VAL A 61 -1.85 -1.35 -5.89
CA VAL A 61 -2.85 -2.39 -5.61
C VAL A 61 -2.17 -3.65 -5.06
N LEU A 62 -1.08 -4.09 -5.70
CA LEU A 62 -0.31 -5.27 -5.28
C LEU A 62 0.53 -5.04 -4.02
N LEU A 63 0.84 -3.78 -3.67
CA LEU A 63 1.57 -3.43 -2.46
C LEU A 63 0.88 -3.99 -1.20
N LEU A 64 -0.46 -4.03 -1.15
CA LEU A 64 -1.17 -4.62 -0.02
C LEU A 64 -0.72 -6.07 0.26
N GLY A 65 -0.57 -6.88 -0.79
CA GLY A 65 -0.03 -8.23 -0.71
C GLY A 65 1.43 -8.25 -0.23
N GLY A 66 2.25 -7.35 -0.76
CA GLY A 66 3.64 -7.17 -0.32
C GLY A 66 3.75 -6.86 1.18
N VAL A 67 2.87 -5.98 1.69
CA VAL A 67 2.81 -5.64 3.12
C VAL A 67 2.42 -6.87 3.94
N VAL A 68 1.48 -7.69 3.49
CA VAL A 68 1.10 -8.94 4.18
C VAL A 68 2.30 -9.87 4.29
N VAL A 69 3.02 -10.07 3.19
CA VAL A 69 4.21 -10.93 3.14
C VAL A 69 5.32 -10.40 4.04
N GLU A 70 5.60 -9.10 4.02
CA GLU A 70 6.59 -8.49 4.92
C GLU A 70 6.20 -8.66 6.39
N ARG A 71 4.92 -8.49 6.74
CA ARG A 71 4.40 -8.75 8.09
C ARG A 71 4.49 -10.23 8.46
N ALA A 72 4.30 -11.14 7.52
CA ALA A 72 4.46 -12.58 7.75
C ALA A 72 5.91 -12.92 8.08
N PHE A 73 6.88 -12.34 7.36
CA PHE A 73 8.29 -12.52 7.67
C PHE A 73 8.70 -11.88 9.00
N ALA A 74 8.22 -10.67 9.29
CA ALA A 74 8.48 -10.00 10.57
C ALA A 74 7.93 -10.80 11.76
N THR A 75 6.81 -11.51 11.59
CA THR A 75 6.18 -12.32 12.65
C THR A 75 6.75 -13.73 12.75
N HIS A 76 7.27 -14.29 11.66
CA HIS A 76 8.01 -15.55 11.67
C HIS A 76 9.39 -15.37 12.31
N TYR A 77 10.12 -14.31 11.94
CA TYR A 77 11.49 -14.06 12.37
C TYR A 77 11.63 -13.11 13.57
N VAL A 78 10.59 -12.92 14.39
CA VAL A 78 10.55 -11.92 15.49
C VAL A 78 11.85 -11.88 16.32
N ILE A 79 12.42 -13.05 16.61
CA ILE A 79 13.63 -13.20 17.44
C ILE A 79 14.87 -12.51 16.86
N ASP A 80 15.05 -12.58 15.54
CA ASP A 80 16.26 -12.12 14.85
C ASP A 80 16.01 -10.92 13.93
N TYR A 81 14.75 -10.49 13.80
CA TYR A 81 14.36 -9.46 12.83
C TYR A 81 14.98 -8.10 13.14
N GLU A 82 15.13 -7.75 14.42
CA GLU A 82 15.76 -6.49 14.84
C GLU A 82 17.30 -6.56 14.80
N LYS A 83 17.88 -7.75 15.01
CA LYS A 83 19.35 -7.93 15.04
C LYS A 83 19.97 -7.89 13.64
N LYS A 84 19.29 -8.44 12.64
CA LYS A 84 19.76 -8.46 11.24
C LYS A 84 18.83 -7.60 10.39
N LYS A 85 19.36 -6.50 9.84
CA LYS A 85 18.64 -5.65 8.88
C LYS A 85 18.47 -6.41 7.55
N ARG A 86 17.41 -7.22 7.45
CA ARG A 86 17.07 -8.03 6.26
C ARG A 86 16.42 -7.16 5.18
N ARG A 87 17.14 -6.15 4.69
CA ARG A 87 16.68 -5.25 3.63
C ARG A 87 16.37 -6.01 2.33
N TRP A 88 17.07 -7.12 2.10
CA TRP A 88 16.85 -7.99 0.96
C TRP A 88 15.40 -8.48 0.84
N ILE A 89 14.69 -8.69 1.96
CA ILE A 89 13.27 -9.12 1.94
C ILE A 89 12.41 -8.02 1.30
N ALA A 90 12.57 -6.78 1.75
CA ALA A 90 11.82 -5.65 1.20
C ALA A 90 12.17 -5.44 -0.28
N THR A 91 13.45 -5.47 -0.64
CA THR A 91 13.87 -5.27 -2.04
C THR A 91 13.38 -6.39 -2.96
N SER A 92 13.40 -7.66 -2.53
CA SER A 92 12.88 -8.78 -3.31
C SER A 92 11.37 -8.70 -3.51
N ILE A 93 10.61 -8.33 -2.46
CA ILE A 93 9.15 -8.14 -2.56
C ILE A 93 8.84 -6.99 -3.51
N THR A 94 9.51 -5.84 -3.35
CA THR A 94 9.31 -4.68 -4.21
C THR A 94 9.66 -4.99 -5.66
N LEU A 95 10.82 -5.62 -5.93
CA LEU A 95 11.22 -6.00 -7.28
C LEU A 95 10.20 -6.93 -7.95
N PHE A 96 9.70 -7.93 -7.20
CA PHE A 96 8.67 -8.83 -7.69
C PHE A 96 7.37 -8.08 -8.03
N ILE A 97 6.91 -7.18 -7.15
CA ILE A 97 5.72 -6.38 -7.40
C ILE A 97 5.89 -5.51 -8.65
N PHE A 98 7.05 -4.86 -8.80
CA PHE A 98 7.34 -4.04 -9.98
C PHE A 98 7.35 -4.86 -11.27
N ALA A 99 8.04 -6.00 -11.29
CA ALA A 99 8.09 -6.88 -12.45
C ALA A 99 6.69 -7.37 -12.87
N MET A 100 5.89 -7.82 -11.90
CA MET A 100 4.50 -8.24 -12.15
C MET A 100 3.63 -7.07 -12.63
N SER A 101 3.79 -5.89 -12.03
CA SER A 101 3.01 -4.71 -12.42
C SER A 101 3.33 -4.26 -13.84
N LEU A 102 4.62 -4.27 -14.21
CA LEU A 102 5.08 -3.91 -15.54
C LEU A 102 4.57 -4.92 -16.56
N PHE A 103 4.71 -6.23 -16.29
CA PHE A 103 4.18 -7.28 -17.14
C PHE A 103 2.68 -7.09 -17.38
N ILE A 104 1.87 -7.00 -16.32
CA ILE A 104 0.42 -6.86 -16.47
C ILE A 104 0.04 -5.57 -17.22
N SER A 105 0.70 -4.44 -16.92
CA SER A 105 0.42 -3.18 -17.61
C SER A 105 0.73 -3.25 -19.11
N SER A 106 1.83 -3.88 -19.50
CA SER A 106 2.22 -4.03 -20.91
C SER A 106 1.20 -4.88 -21.66
N GLN A 107 0.71 -5.96 -21.04
CA GLN A 107 -0.27 -6.85 -21.65
C GLN A 107 -1.63 -6.17 -21.85
N ILE A 108 -2.03 -5.24 -20.99
CA ILE A 108 -3.27 -4.48 -21.18
C ILE A 108 -3.14 -3.49 -22.33
N VAL A 109 -2.08 -2.69 -22.32
CA VAL A 109 -1.92 -1.60 -23.30
C VAL A 109 -1.71 -2.17 -24.70
N LEU A 110 -1.02 -3.30 -24.81
CA LEU A 110 -0.83 -4.02 -26.07
C LEU A 110 -2.03 -4.92 -26.45
N GLY A 111 -3.09 -4.97 -25.62
CA GLY A 111 -4.30 -5.73 -25.92
C GLY A 111 -4.16 -7.26 -25.79
N GLY A 112 -3.12 -7.76 -25.13
CA GLY A 112 -2.88 -9.19 -24.94
C GLY A 112 -3.82 -9.89 -23.94
N ILE A 113 -4.49 -9.13 -23.06
CA ILE A 113 -5.41 -9.68 -22.03
C ILE A 113 -6.79 -9.02 -22.13
N ASN A 114 -7.85 -9.83 -22.07
CA ASN A 114 -9.23 -9.35 -22.01
C ASN A 114 -9.49 -8.58 -20.70
N GLY A 115 -10.25 -7.48 -20.76
CA GLY A 115 -10.60 -6.65 -19.60
C GLY A 115 -11.23 -7.43 -18.43
N VAL A 116 -11.98 -8.50 -18.71
CA VAL A 116 -12.53 -9.39 -17.66
C VAL A 116 -11.43 -10.12 -16.89
N PHE A 117 -10.47 -10.72 -17.61
CA PHE A 117 -9.35 -11.42 -16.99
C PHE A 117 -8.48 -10.45 -16.19
N PHE A 118 -8.31 -9.22 -16.69
CA PHE A 118 -7.62 -8.17 -15.96
C PHE A 118 -8.34 -7.81 -14.65
N ALA A 119 -9.65 -7.55 -14.70
CA ALA A 119 -10.42 -7.22 -13.51
C ALA A 119 -10.34 -8.34 -12.47
N ALA A 120 -10.49 -9.60 -12.89
CA ALA A 120 -10.31 -10.77 -12.03
C ALA A 120 -8.89 -10.86 -11.44
N ALA A 121 -7.86 -10.64 -12.28
CA ALA A 121 -6.46 -10.66 -11.87
C ALA A 121 -6.09 -9.54 -10.89
N MET A 122 -6.86 -8.45 -10.82
CA MET A 122 -6.67 -7.39 -9.83
C MET A 122 -7.48 -7.62 -8.55
N VAL A 123 -8.72 -8.07 -8.68
CA VAL A 123 -9.61 -8.30 -7.54
C VAL A 123 -9.15 -9.48 -6.69
N ALA A 124 -8.73 -10.59 -7.31
CA ALA A 124 -8.37 -11.80 -6.60
C ALA A 124 -7.18 -11.61 -5.63
N PRO A 125 -6.04 -11.00 -6.04
CA PRO A 125 -4.92 -10.75 -5.12
C PRO A 125 -5.28 -9.82 -3.96
N VAL A 126 -6.13 -8.82 -4.20
CA VAL A 126 -6.58 -7.88 -3.17
C VAL A 126 -7.43 -8.57 -2.12
N CYS A 127 -8.42 -9.36 -2.54
CA CYS A 127 -9.26 -10.15 -1.65
C CYS A 127 -8.43 -11.18 -0.87
N LEU A 128 -7.52 -11.90 -1.55
CA LEU A 128 -6.63 -12.86 -0.92
C LEU A 128 -5.72 -12.19 0.12
N SER A 129 -5.18 -11.02 -0.20
CA SER A 129 -4.33 -10.23 0.70
C SER A 129 -5.09 -9.82 1.96
N LEU A 130 -6.35 -9.37 1.84
CA LEU A 130 -7.19 -9.04 3.00
C LEU A 130 -7.45 -10.25 3.90
N ILE A 131 -7.80 -11.40 3.29
CA ILE A 131 -8.06 -12.63 4.03
C ILE A 131 -6.78 -13.07 4.76
N ALA A 132 -5.65 -13.12 4.05
CA ALA A 132 -4.35 -13.45 4.61
C ALA A 132 -3.97 -12.51 5.75
N PHE A 133 -4.20 -11.20 5.60
CA PHE A 133 -3.93 -10.21 6.63
C PHE A 133 -4.74 -10.47 7.92
N ARG A 134 -6.05 -10.75 7.78
CA ARG A 134 -6.93 -11.08 8.92
C ARG A 134 -6.52 -12.38 9.60
N LEU A 135 -6.16 -13.41 8.84
CA LEU A 135 -5.67 -14.69 9.38
C LEU A 135 -4.36 -14.50 10.14
N LEU A 136 -3.44 -13.72 9.60
CA LEU A 136 -2.16 -13.40 10.21
C LEU A 136 -2.37 -12.64 11.53
N LEU A 137 -3.28 -11.66 11.55
CA LEU A 137 -3.64 -10.94 12.77
C LEU A 137 -4.22 -11.88 13.84
N ARG A 138 -5.17 -12.75 13.47
CA ARG A 138 -5.74 -13.76 14.39
C ARG A 138 -4.66 -14.68 14.94
N ARG A 139 -3.74 -15.15 14.09
CA ARG A 139 -2.62 -16.01 14.51
C ARG A 139 -1.69 -15.30 15.50
N ASN A 140 -1.37 -14.03 15.27
CA ASN A 140 -0.53 -13.26 16.17
C ASN A 140 -1.18 -13.03 17.54
N VAL A 141 -2.47 -12.69 17.56
CA VAL A 141 -3.23 -12.51 18.81
C VAL A 141 -3.27 -13.81 19.62
N ARG A 142 -3.55 -14.95 18.97
CA ARG A 142 -3.53 -16.27 19.64
C ARG A 142 -2.15 -16.61 20.19
N ARG A 143 -1.09 -16.34 19.42
CA ARG A 143 0.30 -16.57 19.86
C ARG A 143 0.63 -15.72 21.09
N LEU A 144 0.22 -14.46 21.13
CA LEU A 144 0.39 -13.57 22.28
C LEU A 144 -0.38 -14.08 23.52
N ALA A 145 -1.63 -14.51 23.34
CA ALA A 145 -2.44 -15.07 24.43
C ALA A 145 -1.81 -16.34 25.01
N GLY A 146 -1.31 -17.25 24.17
CA GLY A 146 -0.61 -18.46 24.61
C GLY A 146 0.68 -18.16 25.38
N LEU A 147 1.44 -17.14 24.97
CA LEU A 147 2.64 -16.68 25.68
C LEU A 147 2.29 -16.12 27.07
N ASN A 148 1.23 -15.29 27.16
CA ASN A 148 0.76 -14.77 28.45
C ASN A 148 0.29 -15.89 29.39
N GLY A 149 -0.44 -16.90 28.87
CA GLY A 149 -0.89 -18.05 29.66
C GLY A 149 0.26 -18.92 30.20
N LYS A 150 1.36 -19.08 29.42
CA LYS A 150 2.56 -19.81 29.87
C LYS A 150 3.33 -19.07 30.96
N LEU A 151 3.31 -17.73 30.95
CA LEU A 151 4.00 -16.90 31.93
C LEU A 151 3.31 -16.95 33.30
N VAL A 152 1.97 -16.90 33.34
CA VAL A 152 1.19 -17.09 34.58
C VAL A 152 1.55 -18.42 35.25
N ARG A 153 1.89 -19.44 34.45
CA ARG A 153 2.32 -20.76 34.94
C ARG A 153 3.81 -20.86 35.27
N ARG A 154 4.68 -19.97 34.78
CA ARG A 154 6.14 -19.98 35.00
C ARG A 154 6.60 -18.64 35.55
N VAL A 155 6.53 -18.49 36.88
CA VAL A 155 6.76 -17.22 37.60
C VAL A 155 8.24 -16.78 37.66
N LYS A 156 9.24 -17.65 37.37
CA LYS A 156 10.62 -17.39 37.85
C LYS A 156 11.78 -17.15 36.88
N ARG A 157 11.69 -17.34 35.56
CA ARG A 157 12.82 -17.04 34.65
C ARG A 157 12.30 -16.74 33.26
N ASP A 158 12.54 -15.51 32.76
CA ASP A 158 12.99 -15.27 31.38
C ASP A 158 12.75 -13.82 30.95
N THR A 159 13.78 -12.99 31.04
CA THR A 159 13.92 -11.71 30.33
C THR A 159 13.66 -11.84 28.82
N TYR A 160 13.95 -13.02 28.25
CA TYR A 160 13.72 -13.37 26.84
C TYR A 160 12.23 -13.43 26.45
N THR A 161 11.33 -13.72 27.40
CA THR A 161 9.88 -13.74 27.13
C THR A 161 9.28 -12.33 27.09
N LEU A 162 9.89 -11.36 27.78
CA LEU A 162 9.41 -9.99 27.84
C LEU A 162 9.64 -9.22 26.53
N SER A 163 10.85 -9.31 25.96
CA SER A 163 11.19 -8.66 24.68
C SER A 163 10.35 -9.20 23.54
N LEU A 164 10.18 -10.53 23.46
CA LEU A 164 9.32 -11.18 22.47
C LEU A 164 7.86 -10.69 22.55
N ARG A 165 7.34 -10.52 23.78
CA ARG A 165 5.98 -10.04 24.01
C ARG A 165 5.81 -8.59 23.55
N LEU A 166 6.78 -7.72 23.88
CA LEU A 166 6.75 -6.32 23.45
C LEU A 166 6.78 -6.22 21.92
N GLN A 167 7.70 -6.94 21.27
CA GLN A 167 7.78 -6.99 19.80
C GLN A 167 6.50 -7.52 19.16
N LEU A 168 5.89 -8.57 19.71
CA LEU A 168 4.65 -9.13 19.18
C LEU A 168 3.46 -8.18 19.39
N ARG A 169 3.40 -7.48 20.53
CA ARG A 169 2.38 -6.46 20.81
C ARG A 169 2.52 -5.26 19.86
N GLU A 170 3.74 -4.80 19.61
CA GLU A 170 4.00 -3.75 18.62
C GLU A 170 3.60 -4.20 17.20
N ASN A 171 3.93 -5.43 16.81
CA ASN A 171 3.52 -6.00 15.52
C ASN A 171 1.99 -6.10 15.39
N ILE A 172 1.27 -6.54 16.42
CA ILE A 172 -0.20 -6.60 16.40
C ILE A 172 -0.80 -5.20 16.28
N TRP A 173 -0.29 -4.24 17.05
CA TRP A 173 -0.79 -2.87 17.04
C TRP A 173 -0.57 -2.20 15.66
N THR A 174 0.61 -2.39 15.05
CA THR A 174 0.88 -1.87 13.70
C THR A 174 -0.01 -2.55 12.66
N MET A 175 -0.20 -3.87 12.76
CA MET A 175 -1.10 -4.59 11.88
C MET A 175 -2.56 -4.12 12.02
N GLN A 176 -3.06 -3.83 13.22
CA GLN A 176 -4.42 -3.33 13.39
C GLN A 176 -4.63 -1.98 12.69
N LYS A 177 -3.65 -1.07 12.76
CA LYS A 177 -3.67 0.19 12.03
C LYS A 177 -3.67 -0.01 10.52
N LEU A 178 -2.77 -0.87 10.02
CA LEU A 178 -2.70 -1.25 8.61
C LEU A 178 -4.01 -1.90 8.13
N ASN A 179 -4.65 -2.76 8.95
CA ASN A 179 -5.93 -3.37 8.62
C ASN A 179 -7.04 -2.34 8.50
N ARG A 180 -7.07 -1.32 9.38
CA ARG A 180 -8.06 -0.25 9.31
C ARG A 180 -7.88 0.57 8.02
N MET A 181 -6.64 0.88 7.66
CA MET A 181 -6.33 1.56 6.39
C MET A 181 -6.73 0.71 5.19
N ALA A 182 -6.32 -0.56 5.16
CA ALA A 182 -6.65 -1.49 4.09
C ALA A 182 -8.16 -1.67 3.96
N SER A 183 -8.90 -1.75 5.07
CA SER A 183 -10.36 -1.90 5.05
C SER A 183 -11.09 -0.69 4.46
N ILE A 184 -10.48 0.50 4.46
CA ILE A 184 -11.04 1.71 3.84
C ILE A 184 -10.59 1.82 2.37
N ALA A 185 -9.31 1.56 2.09
CA ALA A 185 -8.74 1.69 0.75
C ALA A 185 -9.20 0.57 -0.22
N THR A 186 -9.44 -0.64 0.29
CA THR A 186 -9.81 -1.80 -0.53
C THR A 186 -11.19 -1.69 -1.19
N PRO A 187 -12.29 -1.34 -0.50
CA PRO A 187 -13.60 -1.19 -1.17
C PRO A 187 -13.55 -0.12 -2.25
N LEU A 188 -12.77 0.94 -2.03
CA LEU A 188 -12.56 2.00 -3.01
C LEU A 188 -11.88 1.48 -4.28
N CYS A 189 -10.82 0.68 -4.13
CA CYS A 189 -10.16 0.02 -5.27
C CYS A 189 -11.07 -1.00 -5.96
N LEU A 190 -11.86 -1.76 -5.18
CA LEU A 190 -12.81 -2.77 -5.67
C LEU A 190 -13.95 -2.18 -6.48
N VAL A 191 -14.35 -0.93 -6.22
CA VAL A 191 -15.40 -0.24 -6.99
C VAL A 191 -14.80 0.45 -8.20
N CYS A 192 -13.68 1.14 -8.06
CA CYS A 192 -13.07 1.91 -9.17
C CYS A 192 -12.48 1.02 -10.28
N LEU A 193 -11.91 -0.14 -9.95
CA LEU A 193 -11.27 -1.01 -10.95
C LEU A 193 -12.28 -1.64 -11.93
N PRO A 194 -13.36 -2.31 -11.49
CA PRO A 194 -14.37 -2.84 -12.41
C PRO A 194 -15.03 -1.74 -13.25
N LEU A 195 -15.27 -0.57 -12.66
CA LEU A 195 -15.85 0.57 -13.37
C LEU A 195 -14.98 1.08 -14.53
N LEU A 196 -13.66 0.82 -14.50
CA LEU A 196 -12.73 1.20 -15.57
C LEU A 196 -12.73 0.20 -16.73
N PHE A 197 -12.93 -1.10 -16.44
CA PHE A 197 -12.70 -2.19 -17.42
C PHE A 197 -13.97 -2.90 -17.90
N LEU A 198 -15.11 -2.78 -17.19
CA LEU A 198 -16.41 -3.27 -17.66
C LEU A 198 -17.01 -2.47 -18.82
N PRO A 199 -16.96 -1.13 -18.84
CA PRO A 199 -17.56 -0.35 -19.92
C PRO A 199 -17.02 -0.67 -21.32
N PRO A 200 -15.70 -0.87 -21.54
CA PRO A 200 -15.17 -1.30 -22.84
C PRO A 200 -15.72 -2.65 -23.35
N LEU A 201 -16.27 -3.50 -22.47
CA LEU A 201 -16.81 -4.80 -22.83
C LEU A 201 -18.24 -4.71 -23.38
N PHE A 202 -19.02 -3.75 -22.88
CA PHE A 202 -20.41 -3.54 -23.28
C PHE A 202 -20.59 -2.44 -24.33
N LEU A 203 -19.69 -1.45 -24.35
CA LEU A 203 -19.74 -0.28 -25.24
C LEU A 203 -18.69 -0.40 -26.35
N ARG A 204 -18.75 -1.48 -27.12
CA ARG A 204 -17.77 -1.79 -28.17
C ARG A 204 -18.07 -1.07 -29.49
N ASP A 205 -19.31 -0.61 -29.65
CA ASP A 205 -19.77 0.09 -30.86
C ASP A 205 -19.17 1.49 -30.95
N LYS A 206 -18.74 1.88 -32.15
CA LYS A 206 -18.10 3.18 -32.43
C LYS A 206 -18.94 4.36 -31.98
N ASP A 207 -20.27 4.22 -32.06
CA ASP A 207 -21.24 5.25 -31.71
C ASP A 207 -21.27 5.56 -30.20
N GLN A 208 -20.70 4.68 -29.38
CA GLN A 208 -20.67 4.76 -27.92
C GLN A 208 -19.28 5.13 -27.35
N TRP A 209 -18.29 5.42 -28.19
CA TRP A 209 -16.92 5.74 -27.75
C TRP A 209 -16.84 6.97 -26.84
N TRP A 210 -17.69 7.96 -27.06
CA TRP A 210 -17.76 9.15 -26.21
C TRP A 210 -18.18 8.82 -24.77
N ILE A 211 -19.06 7.82 -24.58
CA ILE A 211 -19.47 7.33 -23.25
C ILE A 211 -18.27 6.68 -22.57
N LEU A 212 -17.53 5.86 -23.32
CA LEU A 212 -16.35 5.19 -22.80
C LEU A 212 -15.27 6.19 -22.36
N GLU A 213 -15.04 7.22 -23.17
CA GLU A 213 -14.08 8.28 -22.86
C GLU A 213 -14.48 9.04 -21.58
N ILE A 214 -15.76 9.38 -21.41
CA ILE A 214 -16.27 10.02 -20.18
C ILE A 214 -16.09 9.11 -18.97
N ILE A 215 -16.34 7.80 -19.08
CA ILE A 215 -16.19 6.87 -17.96
C ILE A 215 -14.70 6.72 -17.57
N VAL A 216 -13.80 6.65 -18.55
CA VAL A 216 -12.35 6.59 -18.29
C VAL A 216 -11.85 7.89 -17.68
N ALA A 217 -12.29 9.05 -18.19
CA ALA A 217 -11.92 10.37 -17.69
C ALA A 217 -12.43 10.61 -16.26
N SER A 218 -13.69 10.25 -15.98
CA SER A 218 -14.29 10.38 -14.64
C SER A 218 -13.60 9.46 -13.62
N ASN A 219 -13.31 8.21 -13.95
CA ASN A 219 -12.55 7.32 -13.07
C ASN A 219 -11.13 7.83 -12.79
N ASN A 220 -10.44 8.33 -13.81
CA ASN A 220 -9.12 8.94 -13.63
C ASN A 220 -9.18 10.15 -12.70
N THR A 221 -10.23 10.96 -12.80
CA THR A 221 -10.46 12.12 -11.92
C THR A 221 -10.74 11.69 -10.49
N VAL A 222 -11.58 10.67 -10.29
CA VAL A 222 -11.87 10.09 -8.97
C VAL A 222 -10.60 9.52 -8.33
N LEU A 223 -9.80 8.75 -9.08
CA LEU A 223 -8.51 8.22 -8.60
C LEU A 223 -7.54 9.34 -8.22
N ALA A 224 -7.48 10.42 -8.99
CA ALA A 224 -6.66 11.58 -8.69
C ALA A 224 -7.14 12.33 -7.42
N ALA A 225 -8.46 12.44 -7.21
CA ALA A 225 -9.04 13.07 -6.02
C ALA A 225 -8.85 12.24 -4.73
N ILE A 226 -8.87 10.91 -4.85
CA ILE A 226 -8.66 9.98 -3.75
C ILE A 226 -7.20 9.97 -3.27
N ALA A 227 -6.26 10.15 -4.19
CA ALA A 227 -4.83 10.07 -3.89
C ALA A 227 -4.33 11.02 -2.79
N PRO A 228 -4.65 12.33 -2.78
CA PRO A 228 -4.26 13.20 -1.67
C PRO A 228 -4.91 12.77 -0.36
N PHE A 229 -6.15 12.24 -0.38
CA PHE A 229 -6.81 11.72 0.81
C PHE A 229 -6.09 10.50 1.40
N ILE A 230 -5.71 9.54 0.55
CA ILE A 230 -4.89 8.38 0.95
C ILE A 230 -3.52 8.83 1.47
N THR A 231 -2.91 9.82 0.81
CA THR A 231 -1.59 10.35 1.21
C THR A 231 -1.68 11.00 2.59
N VAL A 232 -2.68 11.85 2.84
CA VAL A 232 -2.94 12.45 4.15
C VAL A 232 -3.20 11.36 5.20
N MET A 233 -3.98 10.33 4.87
CA MET A 233 -4.23 9.20 5.76
C MET A 233 -2.93 8.46 6.13
N ILE A 234 -2.04 8.21 5.16
CA ILE A 234 -0.72 7.62 5.40
C ILE A 234 0.12 8.51 6.32
N VAL A 235 0.17 9.83 6.06
CA VAL A 235 0.91 10.78 6.90
C VAL A 235 0.38 10.81 8.33
N VAL A 236 -0.95 10.78 8.52
CA VAL A 236 -1.57 10.79 9.85
C VAL A 236 -1.31 9.50 10.61
N VAL A 237 -1.38 8.34 9.94
CA VAL A 237 -1.24 7.03 10.59
C VAL A 237 0.23 6.67 10.86
N PHE A 238 1.13 7.00 9.93
CA PHE A 238 2.56 6.72 10.05
C PHE A 238 3.29 7.90 10.67
N GLU A 239 3.43 7.87 11.99
CA GLU A 239 4.14 8.90 12.74
C GLU A 239 5.59 9.12 12.26
N GLN A 240 6.24 8.09 11.71
CA GLN A 240 7.55 8.22 11.07
C GLN A 240 7.50 9.06 9.78
N VAL A 241 6.51 8.83 8.91
CA VAL A 241 6.31 9.63 7.69
C VAL A 241 5.95 11.06 8.06
N ARG A 242 5.08 11.25 9.06
CA ARG A 242 4.77 12.57 9.63
C ARG A 242 6.03 13.30 10.12
N ARG A 243 6.92 12.62 10.84
CA ARG A 243 8.16 13.21 11.37
C ARG A 243 9.20 13.49 10.29
N MET A 244 9.16 12.76 9.17
CA MET A 244 10.01 12.99 8.01
C MET A 244 9.55 14.22 7.22
N ILE A 245 8.24 14.41 7.08
CA ILE A 245 7.63 15.57 6.38
C ILE A 245 7.62 16.83 7.25
N PHE A 246 7.31 16.69 8.54
CA PHE A 246 7.34 17.76 9.52
C PHE A 246 8.48 17.51 10.51
N PRO A 247 9.74 17.82 10.13
CA PRO A 247 10.86 17.72 11.05
C PRO A 247 10.60 18.60 12.27
N THR A 248 10.73 18.00 13.44
CA THR A 248 10.30 18.51 14.74
C THR A 248 11.22 19.62 15.26
N LYS A 249 11.53 20.64 14.46
CA LYS A 249 12.13 21.88 14.98
C LYS A 249 11.12 22.75 15.74
N PHE A 250 9.82 22.60 15.48
CA PHE A 250 8.77 23.42 16.10
C PHE A 250 8.24 22.94 17.46
N ARG A 251 8.74 21.81 18.00
CA ARG A 251 8.19 21.21 19.25
C ARG A 251 9.16 21.25 20.43
N ALA A 252 10.36 21.79 20.25
CA ALA A 252 11.35 21.94 21.33
C ALA A 252 10.99 23.08 22.32
N GLU A 253 10.20 24.06 21.90
CA GLU A 253 9.90 25.23 22.74
C GLU A 253 8.70 25.04 23.68
N LYS A 254 7.71 24.21 23.32
CA LYS A 254 6.50 23.99 24.15
C LYS A 254 6.61 22.86 25.19
N ARG A 255 7.74 22.15 25.27
CA ARG A 255 7.91 21.01 26.19
C ARG A 255 8.74 21.29 27.44
N LYS A 256 9.24 22.52 27.63
CA LYS A 256 9.91 22.94 28.86
C LYS A 256 8.97 23.49 29.93
N LEU A 257 7.68 23.68 29.61
CA LEU A 257 6.68 24.13 30.57
C LEU A 257 5.67 22.99 30.80
N TRP A 258 5.70 22.38 31.98
CA TRP A 258 4.69 21.49 32.56
C TRP A 258 4.61 20.05 32.01
N LEU A 259 5.23 19.12 32.72
CA LEU A 259 4.53 18.27 33.70
C LEU A 259 5.52 17.36 34.46
N PRO A 260 5.52 17.38 35.80
CA PRO A 260 6.22 16.40 36.63
C PRO A 260 5.42 15.10 36.66
N PHE A 261 6.13 13.98 36.86
CA PHE A 261 5.65 12.68 37.34
C PHE A 261 4.12 12.39 37.37
N SER A 262 3.70 11.36 36.64
CA SER A 262 2.58 10.52 37.05
C SER A 262 2.63 9.15 36.34
N PRO A 263 2.83 8.05 37.09
CA PRO A 263 2.61 6.69 36.62
C PRO A 263 1.14 6.30 36.87
N ARG A 264 0.48 5.64 35.91
CA ARG A 264 -0.66 4.73 36.18
C ARG A 264 -0.92 3.83 34.97
N LEU A 265 -0.20 2.70 34.99
CA LEU A 265 -0.73 1.43 34.55
C LEU A 265 -1.82 1.03 35.54
N GLU A 266 -3.07 0.89 35.11
CA GLU A 266 -3.98 -0.10 35.66
C GLU A 266 -5.17 -0.31 34.71
N ARG A 267 -5.46 -1.58 34.42
CA ARG A 267 -6.71 -2.16 33.89
C ARG A 267 -7.17 -1.71 32.49
N ILE A 268 -6.97 -2.60 31.51
CA ILE A 268 -7.98 -3.50 30.87
C ILE A 268 -7.23 -4.41 29.88
#